data_AF-A0A1B8EH93-F1
#
_entry.id   AF-A0A1B8EH93-F1
#
_cell.length_a   1.000
_cell.length_b   1.000
_cell.length_c   1.000
_cell.angle_alpha   90.00
_cell.angle_beta   90.00
_cell.angle_gamma   90.00
#
_symmetry.space_group_name_H-M   'P 1'
#
loop_
_entity.id
_entity.type
_entity.pdbx_description
1 polymer ?
#
loop_
_entity_poly.entity_id
_entity_poly.type
_entity_poly.pdbx_seq_one_letter_code
_entity_poly.pdbx_strand_id
1 'polypeptide(L)'
;MSSNSITVLQLTIQSIQMNPMRWLLPGALLSLAMLRLRTKPLPPDTSTLSKLPPELILRIASYLPPASAAAFSLCTKRLYALLAIPYLKCKHGHTPFNKTEFLRLLESGLPDHIVCYYCEKLHAIKRLQRHLEYTTRCDVKSNEAMRTYIHPRFSYVIFQMVMKRHRQGLDYSSLIKLLSYNVWSWCGPDEIKTSARIVDGSLLLRQQHIILVHPNNDSFFAEEKS
;
A
#
# COMPACT_ATOMS: atom_id res chain seq x y z
N MET A 1 37.71 10.31 -46.00
CA MET A 1 37.93 9.37 -44.88
C MET A 1 37.42 10.06 -43.62
N SER A 2 36.19 9.74 -43.22
CA SER A 2 35.49 10.36 -42.10
C SER A 2 35.86 9.63 -40.81
N SER A 3 36.40 10.36 -39.82
CA SER A 3 36.76 9.86 -38.51
C SER A 3 35.59 9.99 -37.54
N ASN A 4 35.10 8.84 -37.07
CA ASN A 4 34.07 8.71 -36.04
C ASN A 4 34.64 9.06 -34.66
N SER A 5 34.09 10.09 -34.01
CA SER A 5 34.32 10.37 -32.59
C SER A 5 33.19 9.78 -31.75
N ILE A 6 33.52 8.75 -30.98
CA ILE A 6 32.63 8.13 -29.98
C ILE A 6 32.81 8.88 -28.67
N THR A 7 31.80 9.63 -28.25
CA THR A 7 31.78 10.32 -26.96
C THR A 7 31.26 9.37 -25.89
N VAL A 8 32.15 8.87 -25.03
CA VAL A 8 31.80 8.08 -23.85
C VAL A 8 31.38 9.04 -22.73
N LEU A 9 30.07 9.10 -22.44
CA LEU A 9 29.54 9.81 -21.27
C LEU A 9 29.74 8.94 -20.02
N GLN A 10 30.78 9.26 -19.24
CA GLN A 10 30.96 8.77 -17.87
C GLN A 10 29.83 9.31 -16.98
N LEU A 11 28.89 8.44 -16.62
CA LEU A 11 27.92 8.71 -15.56
C LEU A 11 28.61 8.56 -14.20
N THR A 12 28.94 9.68 -13.59
CA THR A 12 29.36 9.77 -12.18
C THR A 12 28.15 9.47 -11.29
N ILE A 13 28.13 8.28 -10.69
CA ILE A 13 27.20 7.91 -9.63
C ILE A 13 27.60 8.69 -8.38
N GLN A 14 27.00 9.86 -8.17
CA GLN A 14 27.05 10.53 -6.88
C GLN A 14 26.20 9.72 -5.90
N SER A 15 26.89 9.07 -4.96
CA SER A 15 26.30 8.41 -3.80
C SER A 15 25.48 9.42 -3.00
N ILE A 16 24.16 9.36 -3.13
CA ILE A 16 23.24 10.01 -2.19
C ILE A 16 23.40 9.27 -0.86
N GLN A 17 24.15 9.88 0.06
CA GLN A 17 24.17 9.46 1.46
C GLN A 17 22.76 9.59 2.02
N MET A 18 22.01 8.48 2.02
CA MET A 18 20.75 8.37 2.73
C MET A 18 21.05 8.35 4.23
N ASN A 19 20.74 9.46 4.89
CA ASN A 19 20.82 9.60 6.34
C ASN A 19 19.75 8.68 6.99
N PRO A 20 20.11 7.57 7.65
CA PRO A 20 19.14 6.50 7.97
C PRO A 20 18.26 6.79 9.19
N MET A 21 18.37 7.96 9.85
CA MET A 21 17.94 8.09 11.24
C MET A 21 16.84 9.11 11.59
N ARG A 22 16.14 9.72 10.62
CA ARG A 22 15.10 10.73 10.96
C ARG A 22 13.64 10.28 10.84
N TRP A 23 13.36 9.04 10.42
CA TRP A 23 12.02 8.66 9.93
C TRP A 23 11.21 7.71 10.81
N LEU A 24 11.80 7.21 11.91
CA LEU A 24 11.05 6.60 13.01
C LEU A 24 10.77 7.69 14.05
N LEU A 25 9.91 8.65 13.71
CA LEU A 25 9.38 9.55 14.73
C LEU A 25 8.78 8.71 15.87
N PRO A 26 8.98 9.11 17.14
CA PRO A 26 8.50 8.36 18.30
C PRO A 26 7.04 7.92 18.18
N GLY A 27 6.19 8.71 17.52
CA GLY A 27 4.76 8.42 17.32
C GLY A 27 4.43 7.20 16.46
N ALA A 28 5.24 6.84 15.45
CA ALA A 28 4.98 5.65 14.63
C ALA A 28 5.41 4.36 15.36
N LEU A 29 6.52 4.42 16.10
CA LEU A 29 6.94 3.35 17.00
C LEU A 29 6.03 3.24 18.22
N LEU A 30 5.50 4.36 18.75
CA LEU A 30 4.45 4.33 19.78
C LEU A 30 3.16 3.73 19.23
N SER A 31 2.78 4.02 17.99
CA SER A 31 1.60 3.42 17.36
C SER A 31 1.78 1.93 17.13
N LEU A 32 2.99 1.47 16.74
CA LEU A 32 3.34 0.05 16.64
C LEU A 32 3.49 -0.64 18.00
N ALA A 33 3.96 0.08 19.03
CA ALA A 33 3.97 -0.40 20.41
C ALA A 33 2.55 -0.45 21.01
N MET A 34 1.65 0.46 20.63
CA MET A 34 0.23 0.48 20.98
C MET A 34 -0.53 -0.63 20.24
N LEU A 35 -0.06 -1.07 19.08
CA LEU A 35 -0.59 -2.25 18.38
C LEU A 35 -0.32 -3.55 19.12
N ARG A 36 0.50 -3.55 20.19
CA ARG A 36 0.59 -4.66 21.15
C ARG A 36 -0.58 -4.77 22.14
N LEU A 37 -1.61 -3.92 22.07
CA LEU A 37 -2.72 -3.94 23.04
C LEU A 37 -4.02 -4.60 22.53
N ARG A 38 -4.07 -5.09 21.28
CA ARG A 38 -5.30 -5.74 20.76
C ARG A 38 -5.25 -7.26 20.72
N THR A 39 -4.11 -7.87 21.04
CA THR A 39 -4.07 -9.27 21.42
C THR A 39 -4.59 -9.38 22.84
N LYS A 40 -5.74 -10.05 23.01
CA LYS A 40 -6.24 -10.59 24.30
C LYS A 40 -5.04 -10.99 25.18
N PRO A 41 -4.99 -10.63 26.47
CA PRO A 41 -3.84 -10.95 27.31
C PRO A 41 -3.59 -12.45 27.24
N LEU A 42 -2.48 -12.82 26.61
CA LEU A 42 -2.04 -14.20 26.59
C LEU A 42 -1.61 -14.53 28.03
N PRO A 43 -1.95 -15.71 28.57
CA PRO A 43 -1.45 -16.16 29.87
C PRO A 43 0.08 -15.97 29.97
N PRO A 44 0.63 -15.76 31.18
CA PRO A 44 2.02 -15.42 31.39
C PRO A 44 2.96 -16.33 30.59
N ASP A 45 3.64 -15.71 29.63
CA ASP A 45 4.69 -16.20 28.73
C ASP A 45 5.02 -17.70 28.79
N THR A 46 4.18 -18.54 28.20
CA THR A 46 4.50 -19.96 27.92
C THR A 46 5.28 -20.16 26.61
N SER A 47 5.59 -19.09 25.88
CA SER A 47 6.24 -19.14 24.57
C SER A 47 7.60 -19.85 24.63
N THR A 48 7.79 -20.90 23.83
CA THR A 48 9.08 -21.61 23.72
C THR A 48 10.22 -20.66 23.31
N LEU A 49 9.91 -19.63 22.52
CA LEU A 49 10.86 -18.59 22.10
C LEU A 49 11.35 -17.73 23.27
N SER A 50 10.54 -17.52 24.31
CA SER A 50 10.95 -16.76 25.51
C SER A 50 11.85 -17.56 26.45
N LYS A 51 12.05 -18.86 26.21
CA LYS A 51 12.97 -19.71 26.97
C LYS A 51 14.34 -19.86 26.32
N LEU A 52 14.49 -19.48 25.06
CA LEU A 52 15.76 -19.58 24.34
C LEU A 52 16.79 -18.59 24.92
N PRO A 53 18.08 -18.95 24.97
CA PRO A 53 19.17 -18.00 25.23
C PRO A 53 19.23 -16.88 24.17
N PRO A 54 19.69 -15.67 24.54
CA PRO A 54 19.84 -14.54 23.60
C PRO A 54 20.66 -14.87 22.34
N GLU A 55 21.67 -15.72 22.45
CA GLU A 55 22.56 -16.14 21.37
C GLU A 55 21.78 -16.91 20.31
N LEU A 56 20.89 -17.81 20.72
CA LEU A 56 20.03 -18.55 19.78
C LEU A 56 19.03 -17.63 19.09
N ILE A 57 18.50 -16.62 19.80
CA ILE A 57 17.62 -15.61 19.21
C ILE A 57 18.36 -14.79 18.15
N LEU A 58 19.59 -14.35 18.45
CA LEU A 58 20.44 -13.63 17.50
C LEU A 58 20.77 -14.50 16.28
N ARG A 59 21.07 -15.79 16.50
CA ARG A 59 21.33 -16.74 15.43
C ARG A 59 20.10 -16.95 14.54
N ILE A 60 18.91 -17.11 15.12
CA ILE A 60 17.65 -17.18 14.35
C ILE A 60 17.48 -15.91 13.52
N ALA A 61 17.64 -14.73 14.13
CA ALA A 61 17.49 -13.46 13.43
C ALA A 61 18.49 -13.30 12.27
N SER A 62 19.70 -13.86 12.39
CA SER A 62 20.72 -13.81 11.33
C SER A 62 20.35 -14.62 10.07
N TYR A 63 19.40 -15.55 10.18
CA TYR A 63 18.87 -16.30 9.03
C TYR A 63 17.63 -15.67 8.40
N LEU A 64 17.08 -14.62 9.01
CA LEU A 64 15.90 -13.93 8.47
C LEU A 64 16.33 -12.85 7.47
N PRO A 65 15.54 -12.61 6.40
CA PRO A 65 15.70 -11.40 5.60
C PRO A 65 15.67 -10.15 6.49
N PRO A 66 16.44 -9.09 6.19
CA PRO A 66 16.55 -7.92 7.07
C PRO A 66 15.21 -7.29 7.48
N ALA A 67 14.24 -7.22 6.55
CA ALA A 67 12.89 -6.72 6.83
C ALA A 67 12.12 -7.63 7.81
N SER A 68 12.28 -8.95 7.67
CA SER A 68 11.67 -9.94 8.57
C SER A 68 12.32 -9.94 9.95
N ALA A 69 13.66 -9.79 10.03
CA ALA A 69 14.37 -9.63 11.31
C ALA A 69 13.95 -8.35 12.05
N ALA A 70 13.78 -7.25 11.32
CA ALA A 70 13.24 -6.00 11.84
C ALA A 70 11.81 -6.18 12.37
N ALA A 71 10.92 -6.85 11.63
CA ALA A 71 9.57 -7.14 12.09
C ALA A 71 9.56 -8.07 13.33
N PHE A 72 10.43 -9.08 13.34
CA PHE A 72 10.60 -10.01 14.46
C PHE A 72 11.02 -9.30 15.75
N SER A 73 11.87 -8.27 15.65
CA SER A 73 12.23 -7.42 16.80
C SER A 73 11.01 -6.75 17.46
N LEU A 74 9.93 -6.51 16.71
CA LEU A 74 8.72 -5.86 17.20
C LEU A 74 7.72 -6.81 17.85
N CYS A 75 7.97 -8.13 17.89
CA CYS A 75 7.03 -9.09 18.48
C CYS A 75 6.96 -9.03 20.01
N THR A 76 8.09 -8.95 20.73
CA THR A 76 8.12 -8.90 22.22
C THR A 76 9.08 -7.85 22.76
N LYS A 77 8.95 -7.46 24.04
CA LYS A 77 9.85 -6.46 24.66
C LYS A 77 11.29 -7.00 24.70
N ARG A 78 11.42 -8.30 24.98
CA ARG A 78 12.70 -9.02 24.98
C ARG A 78 13.35 -9.01 23.60
N LEU A 79 12.60 -9.38 22.55
CA LEU A 79 13.11 -9.36 21.17
C LEU A 79 13.50 -7.95 20.74
N TYR A 80 12.72 -6.95 21.12
CA TYR A 80 13.04 -5.56 20.82
C TYR A 80 14.36 -5.13 21.46
N ALA A 81 14.57 -5.43 22.73
CA ALA A 81 15.80 -5.10 23.44
C ALA A 81 17.04 -5.74 22.78
N LEU A 82 16.92 -6.99 22.31
CA LEU A 82 18.01 -7.73 21.68
C LEU A 82 18.27 -7.31 20.22
N LEU A 83 17.20 -7.07 19.45
CA LEU A 83 17.27 -7.00 17.98
C LEU A 83 17.08 -5.59 17.40
N ALA A 84 16.59 -4.61 18.18
CA ALA A 84 16.31 -3.28 17.65
C ALA A 84 17.57 -2.54 17.17
N ILE A 85 18.69 -2.67 17.87
CA ILE A 85 19.95 -2.02 17.47
C ILE A 85 20.47 -2.59 16.13
N PRO A 86 20.66 -3.91 15.98
CA PRO A 86 21.17 -4.47 14.73
C PRO A 86 20.19 -4.30 13.57
N TYR A 87 18.89 -4.50 13.77
CA TYR A 87 17.93 -4.61 12.66
C TYR A 87 17.01 -3.41 12.44
N LEU A 88 16.77 -2.55 13.45
CA LEU A 88 15.97 -1.33 13.25
C LEU A 88 16.85 -0.08 13.11
N LYS A 89 17.98 -0.04 13.82
CA LYS A 89 18.92 1.09 13.76
C LYS A 89 20.06 0.86 12.77
N CYS A 90 20.16 -0.34 12.18
CA CYS A 90 21.18 -0.74 11.21
C CYS A 90 22.60 -0.35 11.65
N LYS A 91 22.92 -0.56 12.94
CA LYS A 91 24.26 -0.28 13.48
C LYS A 91 25.13 -1.53 13.35
N HIS A 92 26.45 -1.34 13.36
CA HIS A 92 27.45 -2.41 13.38
C HIS A 92 27.50 -3.30 12.13
N GLY A 93 27.36 -2.71 10.94
CA GLY A 93 27.56 -3.44 9.67
C GLY A 93 26.38 -4.30 9.21
N HIS A 94 25.24 -4.24 9.90
CA HIS A 94 24.01 -4.88 9.44
C HIS A 94 23.45 -4.19 8.18
N THR A 95 23.02 -5.00 7.21
CA THR A 95 22.42 -4.52 5.96
C THR A 95 21.12 -3.77 6.23
N PRO A 96 20.92 -2.58 5.65
CA PRO A 96 19.64 -1.89 5.75
C PRO A 96 18.55 -2.72 5.10
N PHE A 97 17.35 -2.70 5.69
CA PHE A 97 16.20 -3.40 5.13
C PHE A 97 15.41 -2.50 4.18
N ASN A 98 14.73 -3.12 3.21
CA ASN A 98 13.77 -2.40 2.40
C ASN A 98 12.57 -1.99 3.26
N LYS A 99 12.40 -0.68 3.45
CA LYS A 99 11.34 -0.11 4.28
C LYS A 99 9.94 -0.51 3.81
N THR A 100 9.70 -0.56 2.51
CA THR A 100 8.38 -0.93 1.97
C THR A 100 8.05 -2.38 2.25
N GLU A 101 9.03 -3.27 2.15
CA GLU A 101 8.89 -4.69 2.49
C GLU A 101 8.60 -4.87 3.98
N PHE A 102 9.37 -4.21 4.84
CA PHE A 102 9.14 -4.20 6.28
C PHE A 102 7.73 -3.70 6.65
N LEU A 103 7.30 -2.59 6.06
CA LEU A 103 5.96 -2.06 6.30
C LEU A 103 4.86 -3.02 5.83
N ARG A 104 5.05 -3.73 4.70
CA ARG A 104 4.10 -4.75 4.21
C ARG A 104 3.99 -5.94 5.16
N LEU A 105 5.10 -6.37 5.76
CA LEU A 105 5.08 -7.41 6.79
C LEU A 105 4.22 -6.97 7.98
N LEU A 106 4.40 -5.72 8.44
CA LEU A 106 3.58 -5.16 9.53
C LEU A 106 2.11 -5.01 9.13
N GLU A 107 1.84 -4.56 7.91
CA GLU A 107 0.49 -4.37 7.40
C GLU A 107 -0.36 -5.63 7.49
N SER A 108 0.23 -6.81 7.25
CA SER A 108 -0.47 -8.10 7.26
C SER A 108 -1.19 -8.38 8.59
N GLY A 109 -0.58 -7.99 9.72
CA GLY A 109 -1.14 -8.14 11.07
C GLY A 109 -2.05 -6.99 11.51
N LEU A 110 -2.24 -5.98 10.66
CA LEU A 110 -2.90 -4.72 11.02
C LEU A 110 -4.11 -4.46 10.11
N PRO A 111 -5.29 -5.03 10.42
CA PRO A 111 -6.43 -5.03 9.52
C PRO A 111 -6.93 -3.62 9.16
N ASP A 112 -6.83 -2.69 10.10
CA ASP A 112 -7.27 -1.30 9.94
C ASP A 112 -6.16 -0.36 9.46
N HIS A 113 -5.12 -0.90 8.82
CA HIS A 113 -4.01 -0.11 8.28
C HIS A 113 -3.67 -0.51 6.84
N ILE A 114 -3.04 0.37 6.09
CA ILE A 114 -2.56 0.10 4.73
C ILE A 114 -1.23 0.79 4.47
N VAL A 115 -0.31 0.16 3.74
CA VAL A 115 0.93 0.80 3.33
C VAL A 115 0.68 1.64 2.09
N CYS A 116 0.93 2.95 2.20
CA CYS A 116 0.93 3.81 1.05
C CYS A 116 2.21 3.61 0.24
N TYR A 117 2.06 3.18 -1.01
CA TYR A 117 3.17 3.04 -1.96
C TYR A 117 3.90 4.37 -2.19
N TYR A 118 3.17 5.50 -2.19
CA TYR A 118 3.76 6.80 -2.49
C TYR A 118 4.63 7.37 -1.36
N CYS A 119 4.11 7.40 -0.12
CA CYS A 119 4.84 8.03 1.00
C CYS A 119 5.55 7.02 1.90
N GLU A 120 5.41 5.72 1.62
CA GLU A 120 6.00 4.63 2.37
C GLU A 120 5.71 4.73 3.87
N LYS A 121 4.44 4.93 4.21
CA LYS A 121 3.95 4.98 5.58
C LYS A 121 2.75 4.06 5.72
N LEU A 122 2.53 3.65 6.96
CA LEU A 122 1.36 2.91 7.35
C LEU A 122 0.24 3.90 7.72
N HIS A 123 -0.83 3.92 6.94
CA HIS A 123 -2.01 4.75 7.17
C HIS A 123 -3.10 3.95 7.84
N ALA A 124 -3.79 4.53 8.81
CA ALA A 124 -5.02 3.95 9.34
C ALA A 124 -6.14 4.07 8.30
N ILE A 125 -6.93 3.01 8.14
CA ILE A 125 -8.16 2.97 7.34
C ILE A 125 -9.25 3.69 8.14
N LYS A 126 -9.27 5.03 8.07
CA LYS A 126 -10.25 5.89 8.74
C LYS A 126 -10.74 6.94 7.74
N ARG A 127 -11.99 7.40 7.89
CA ARG A 127 -12.58 8.48 7.09
C ARG A 127 -12.54 8.17 5.58
N LEU A 128 -13.22 7.09 5.19
CA LEU A 128 -13.19 6.52 3.83
C LEU A 128 -13.46 7.54 2.71
N GLN A 129 -14.34 8.49 2.96
CA GLN A 129 -14.70 9.54 2.01
C GLN A 129 -13.50 10.39 1.55
N ARG A 130 -12.49 10.59 2.41
CA ARG A 130 -11.30 11.38 2.07
C ARG A 130 -10.49 10.81 0.92
N HIS A 131 -10.54 9.48 0.76
CA HIS A 131 -9.86 8.74 -0.31
C HIS A 131 -10.62 8.77 -1.64
N LEU A 132 -11.87 9.26 -1.64
CA LEU A 132 -12.65 9.54 -2.86
C LEU A 132 -12.44 10.97 -3.35
N GLU A 133 -12.29 11.91 -2.42
CA GLU A 133 -12.06 13.33 -2.70
C GLU A 133 -10.58 13.63 -3.05
N TYR A 134 -9.70 12.63 -2.93
CA TYR A 134 -8.26 12.76 -3.13
C TYR A 134 -7.65 13.91 -2.30
N THR A 135 -8.21 14.15 -1.11
CA THR A 135 -7.84 15.30 -0.28
C THR A 135 -6.42 15.25 0.25
N THR A 136 -5.79 14.07 0.24
CA THR A 136 -4.41 13.92 0.68
C THR A 136 -3.45 13.87 -0.50
N ARG A 137 -2.26 14.47 -0.32
CA ARG A 137 -1.16 14.41 -1.31
C ARG A 137 -0.80 12.98 -1.72
N CYS A 138 -1.01 12.01 -0.83
CA CYS A 138 -0.75 10.59 -1.09
C CYS A 138 -1.81 9.98 -2.00
N ASP A 139 -3.09 10.33 -1.80
CA ASP A 139 -4.18 9.83 -2.62
C ASP A 139 -4.05 10.35 -4.06
N VAL A 140 -3.78 11.64 -4.27
CA VAL A 140 -3.66 12.21 -5.62
C VAL A 140 -2.63 11.42 -6.46
N LYS A 141 -1.43 11.24 -5.92
CA LYS A 141 -0.33 10.57 -6.63
C LYS A 141 -0.54 9.06 -6.77
N SER A 142 -1.11 8.41 -5.77
CA SER A 142 -1.41 6.98 -5.86
C SER A 142 -2.50 6.68 -6.89
N ASN A 143 -3.35 7.66 -7.20
CA ASN A 143 -4.47 7.52 -8.13
C ASN A 143 -4.22 8.10 -9.51
N GLU A 144 -3.19 8.93 -9.69
CA GLU A 144 -2.92 9.66 -10.95
C GLU A 144 -2.96 8.77 -12.18
N ALA A 145 -2.19 7.67 -12.19
CA ALA A 145 -2.20 6.72 -13.31
C ALA A 145 -3.56 6.01 -13.47
N MET A 146 -4.16 5.57 -12.36
CA MET A 146 -5.41 4.80 -12.41
C MET A 146 -6.60 5.63 -12.90
N ARG A 147 -6.59 6.95 -12.66
CA ARG A 147 -7.63 7.85 -13.17
C ARG A 147 -7.64 7.94 -14.69
N THR A 148 -6.48 7.79 -15.31
CA THR A 148 -6.32 7.80 -16.77
C THR A 148 -6.69 6.45 -17.38
N TYR A 149 -6.27 5.35 -16.77
CA TYR A 149 -6.44 4.00 -17.37
C TYR A 149 -7.72 3.27 -16.99
N ILE A 150 -8.33 3.60 -15.85
CA ILE A 150 -9.52 2.90 -15.34
C ILE A 150 -10.72 3.84 -15.40
N HIS A 151 -10.75 4.86 -14.54
CA HIS A 151 -11.80 5.88 -14.53
C HIS A 151 -11.42 7.07 -13.62
N PRO A 152 -11.82 8.32 -13.92
CA PRO A 152 -11.49 9.49 -13.11
C PRO A 152 -11.89 9.43 -11.62
N ARG A 153 -12.91 8.63 -11.30
CA ARG A 153 -13.43 8.41 -9.93
C ARG A 153 -12.92 7.12 -9.28
N PHE A 154 -12.09 6.34 -9.97
CA PHE A 154 -11.54 5.12 -9.39
C PHE A 154 -10.48 5.45 -8.33
N SER A 155 -10.63 4.87 -7.14
CA SER A 155 -9.67 5.03 -6.04
C SER A 155 -8.88 3.73 -5.84
N TYR A 156 -7.62 3.73 -6.27
CA TYR A 156 -6.62 2.70 -6.03
C TYR A 156 -6.46 2.39 -4.53
N VAL A 157 -6.52 3.42 -3.68
CA VAL A 157 -6.39 3.25 -2.23
C VAL A 157 -7.59 2.46 -1.68
N ILE A 158 -8.81 2.80 -2.10
CA ILE A 158 -10.00 2.02 -1.74
C ILE A 158 -9.92 0.60 -2.31
N PHE A 159 -9.47 0.43 -3.55
CA PHE A 159 -9.21 -0.89 -4.14
C PHE A 159 -8.29 -1.74 -3.25
N GLN A 160 -7.14 -1.19 -2.82
CA GLN A 160 -6.22 -1.91 -1.96
C GLN A 160 -6.86 -2.28 -0.62
N MET A 161 -7.65 -1.38 -0.02
CA MET A 161 -8.39 -1.65 1.23
C MET A 161 -9.43 -2.77 1.06
N VAL A 162 -10.20 -2.74 -0.03
CA VAL A 162 -11.18 -3.79 -0.39
C VAL A 162 -10.49 -5.14 -0.51
N MET A 163 -9.43 -5.22 -1.32
CA MET A 163 -8.71 -6.46 -1.57
C MET A 163 -8.02 -6.99 -0.32
N LYS A 164 -7.51 -6.09 0.54
CA LYS A 164 -6.94 -6.47 1.83
C LYS A 164 -8.00 -7.10 2.73
N ARG A 165 -9.13 -6.43 2.95
CA ARG A 165 -10.19 -6.94 3.83
C ARG A 165 -10.76 -8.26 3.34
N HIS A 166 -10.98 -8.39 2.04
CA HIS A 166 -11.40 -9.66 1.42
C HIS A 166 -10.42 -10.79 1.74
N ARG A 167 -9.10 -10.60 1.54
CA ARG A 167 -8.09 -11.61 1.88
C ARG A 167 -8.04 -11.97 3.36
N GLN A 168 -8.44 -11.06 4.23
CA GLN A 168 -8.50 -11.27 5.68
C GLN A 168 -9.85 -11.83 6.15
N GLY A 169 -10.81 -12.07 5.24
CA GLY A 169 -12.17 -12.51 5.60
C GLY A 169 -12.97 -11.47 6.40
N LEU A 170 -12.62 -10.19 6.30
CA LEU A 170 -13.28 -9.09 7.00
C LEU A 170 -14.33 -8.43 6.12
N ASP A 171 -15.34 -7.79 6.73
CA ASP A 171 -16.36 -7.06 5.98
C ASP A 171 -15.75 -5.90 5.16
N TYR A 172 -16.01 -5.94 3.85
CA TYR A 172 -15.60 -4.95 2.86
C TYR A 172 -16.79 -4.33 2.11
N SER A 173 -18.03 -4.63 2.52
CA SER A 173 -19.25 -4.22 1.82
C SER A 173 -19.39 -2.71 1.70
N SER A 174 -18.99 -1.97 2.74
CA SER A 174 -18.97 -0.51 2.72
C SER A 174 -17.92 0.04 1.74
N LEU A 175 -16.74 -0.57 1.67
CA LEU A 175 -15.64 -0.14 0.81
C LEU A 175 -15.92 -0.40 -0.68
N ILE A 176 -16.50 -1.56 -1.01
CA ILE A 176 -16.76 -1.90 -2.42
C ILE A 176 -17.86 -1.03 -3.03
N LYS A 177 -18.81 -0.58 -2.21
CA LYS A 177 -19.80 0.43 -2.60
C LYS A 177 -19.16 1.76 -2.99
N LEU A 178 -18.02 2.13 -2.41
CA LEU A 178 -17.31 3.37 -2.76
C LEU A 178 -16.62 3.29 -4.13
N LEU A 179 -16.34 2.09 -4.62
CA LEU A 179 -15.84 1.87 -6.00
C LEU A 179 -16.97 1.85 -7.03
N SER A 180 -18.22 1.71 -6.57
CA SER A 180 -19.40 1.71 -7.42
C SER A 180 -20.04 3.09 -7.41
N TYR A 181 -20.39 3.64 -8.56
CA TYR A 181 -21.04 4.95 -8.64
C TYR A 181 -21.90 5.05 -9.90
N ASN A 182 -22.85 5.97 -9.86
CA ASN A 182 -23.65 6.37 -11.00
C ASN A 182 -23.45 7.89 -11.19
N VAL A 183 -23.10 8.30 -12.40
CA VAL A 183 -22.92 9.71 -12.75
C VAL A 183 -23.65 9.99 -14.05
N TRP A 184 -24.46 11.03 -14.01
CA TRP A 184 -25.00 11.67 -15.21
C TRP A 184 -23.99 12.71 -15.70
N SER A 185 -23.80 12.73 -17.01
CA SER A 185 -23.02 13.78 -17.64
C SER A 185 -23.71 15.12 -17.50
N TRP A 186 -22.89 16.16 -17.34
CA TRP A 186 -23.37 17.52 -17.20
C TRP A 186 -23.78 18.13 -18.55
N CYS A 187 -23.30 17.58 -19.66
CA CYS A 187 -23.40 18.18 -20.99
C CYS A 187 -24.22 17.37 -21.99
N GLY A 188 -24.71 16.19 -21.61
CA GLY A 188 -25.39 15.29 -22.53
C GLY A 188 -26.26 14.27 -21.80
N PRO A 189 -27.13 13.55 -22.52
CA PRO A 189 -28.00 12.55 -21.94
C PRO A 189 -27.25 11.22 -21.82
N ASP A 190 -26.00 11.28 -21.35
CA ASP A 190 -25.15 10.14 -21.10
C ASP A 190 -25.05 9.83 -19.59
N GLU A 191 -25.24 8.55 -19.26
CA GLU A 191 -25.19 8.03 -17.90
C GLU A 191 -24.07 6.99 -17.82
N ILE A 192 -23.16 7.17 -16.87
CA ILE A 192 -22.08 6.21 -16.59
C ILE A 192 -22.43 5.47 -15.30
N LYS A 193 -22.63 4.16 -15.42
CA LYS A 193 -22.84 3.25 -14.29
C LYS A 193 -21.62 2.37 -14.09
N THR A 194 -21.06 2.44 -12.90
CA THR A 194 -19.92 1.62 -12.50
C THR A 194 -20.28 0.77 -11.29
N SER A 195 -20.00 -0.53 -11.39
CA SER A 195 -20.22 -1.51 -10.32
C SER A 195 -18.96 -2.34 -10.11
N ALA A 196 -18.60 -2.58 -8.86
CA ALA A 196 -17.45 -3.40 -8.48
C ALA A 196 -17.90 -4.64 -7.71
N ARG A 197 -17.29 -5.80 -7.99
CA ARG A 197 -17.47 -7.04 -7.21
C ARG A 197 -16.17 -7.83 -7.16
N ILE A 198 -16.03 -8.70 -6.16
CA ILE A 198 -14.91 -9.64 -6.11
C ILE A 198 -15.40 -11.00 -6.58
N VAL A 199 -14.68 -11.62 -7.51
CA VAL A 199 -14.93 -12.99 -8.01
C VAL A 199 -13.59 -13.72 -8.00
N ASP A 200 -13.53 -14.89 -7.37
CA ASP A 200 -12.34 -15.74 -7.27
C ASP A 200 -11.07 -14.98 -6.82
N GLY A 201 -11.21 -14.13 -5.81
CA GLY A 201 -10.11 -13.33 -5.27
C GLY A 201 -9.64 -12.17 -6.16
N SER A 202 -10.34 -11.89 -7.26
CA SER A 202 -10.06 -10.79 -8.19
C SER A 202 -11.16 -9.73 -8.13
N LEU A 203 -10.79 -8.44 -8.11
CA LEU A 203 -11.77 -7.37 -8.26
C LEU A 203 -12.15 -7.20 -9.73
N LEU A 204 -13.43 -7.36 -10.03
CA LEU A 204 -14.02 -7.03 -11.32
C LEU A 204 -14.71 -5.68 -11.23
N LEU A 205 -14.30 -4.76 -12.10
CA LEU A 205 -14.96 -3.48 -12.30
C LEU A 205 -15.74 -3.54 -13.62
N ARG A 206 -17.03 -3.25 -13.58
CA ARG A 206 -17.88 -3.12 -14.76
C ARG A 206 -18.30 -1.68 -14.91
N GLN A 207 -18.05 -1.11 -16.08
CA GLN A 207 -18.45 0.23 -16.47
C GLN A 207 -19.43 0.12 -17.64
N GLN A 208 -20.56 0.80 -17.53
CA GLN A 208 -21.55 0.91 -18.59
C GLN A 208 -21.69 2.38 -18.96
N HIS A 209 -21.59 2.66 -20.26
CA HIS A 209 -21.95 3.95 -20.83
C HIS A 209 -23.31 3.80 -21.49
N ILE A 210 -24.28 4.59 -21.03
CA ILE A 210 -25.62 4.64 -21.58
C ILE A 210 -25.72 5.98 -22.28
N ILE A 211 -25.87 5.97 -23.60
CA ILE A 211 -26.02 7.19 -24.41
C ILE A 211 -27.46 7.21 -24.91
N LEU A 212 -28.22 8.23 -24.54
CA LEU A 212 -29.55 8.45 -25.10
C LEU A 212 -29.41 9.23 -26.40
N VAL A 213 -29.75 8.59 -27.52
CA VAL A 213 -29.76 9.25 -28.83
C VAL A 213 -31.16 9.76 -29.11
N HIS A 214 -31.31 11.07 -29.29
CA HIS A 214 -32.58 11.64 -29.74
C HIS A 214 -32.80 11.27 -31.21
N PRO A 215 -34.00 10.83 -31.62
CA PRO A 215 -34.28 10.42 -33.01
C PRO A 215 -34.17 11.53 -34.08
N ASN A 216 -33.84 12.77 -33.68
CA ASN A 216 -33.60 13.88 -34.61
C ASN A 216 -32.10 14.25 -34.70
N ASN A 217 -31.21 13.49 -34.06
CA ASN A 217 -29.77 13.74 -33.99
C ASN A 217 -28.93 12.71 -34.76
N ASP A 218 -29.52 12.04 -35.75
CA ASP A 218 -28.91 10.97 -36.57
C ASP A 218 -27.62 11.38 -37.29
N SER A 219 -27.35 12.69 -37.41
CA SER A 219 -26.17 13.21 -38.08
C SER A 219 -24.82 12.82 -37.44
N PHE A 220 -24.81 12.38 -36.17
CA PHE A 220 -23.55 12.01 -35.47
C PHE A 220 -23.15 10.53 -35.60
N PHE A 221 -24.04 9.64 -36.03
CA PHE A 221 -23.77 8.19 -36.13
C PHE A 221 -23.81 7.67 -37.57
N ALA A 222 -23.96 8.55 -38.56
CA ALA A 222 -24.20 8.18 -39.96
C ALA A 222 -22.94 7.89 -40.80
N GLU A 223 -21.72 8.06 -40.28
CA GLU A 223 -20.49 7.78 -41.03
C GLU A 223 -19.67 6.64 -40.41
N GLU A 224 -20.13 5.41 -40.63
CA GLU A 224 -19.24 4.27 -40.79
C GLU A 224 -19.94 3.23 -41.68
N LYS A 225 -20.00 3.52 -42.98
CA LYS A 225 -20.26 2.51 -44.01
C LYS A 225 -19.00 2.39 -44.87
N SER A 226 -18.30 1.29 -44.66
CA SER A 226 -17.28 0.72 -45.55
C SER A 226 -17.82 0.42 -46.95
#